data_AF-A0A3D2Q464-F1
#
_entry.id   AF-A0A3D2Q464-F1
#
_cell.length_a   1.000
_cell.length_b   1.000
_cell.length_c   1.000
_cell.angle_alpha   90.00
_cell.angle_beta   90.00
_cell.angle_gamma   90.00
#
_symmetry.space_group_name_H-M   'P 1'
#
loop_
_entity.id
_entity.type
_entity.pdbx_description
1 polymer ?
#
loop_
_entity_poly.entity_id
_entity_poly.type
_entity_poly.pdbx_seq_one_letter_code
_entity_poly.pdbx_strand_id
1 'polypeptide(L)'
;MRLNWPPYLLYILIALLLLALFPACAPTEVVPAVSLEQAIRTVKVNLTIPKECTRFTSSYTSEQDRQVWSLKWNAPEEPGGSFNAQVDAQTGDILNMNTWKPEKRPEPGLRIPAVSEAKARQVADELLRRLLPKRLPNLQPISTEDQLIPLYDGSFTYTFRWQRKVNGVLFPGNGVTVGVRGDDGQVASYNLDWTKDSLPAAAGAISPAKARQAFERAGMLELQYFLSPSPRPVTAEDEQKRRVQLVYRLYHLSGGVI
;
A
#
# COMPACT_ATOMS: atom_id res chain seq x y z
N MET A 1 -45.29 -61.10 14.44
CA MET A 1 -44.00 -61.26 15.14
C MET A 1 -43.47 -59.86 15.43
N ARG A 2 -43.62 -59.35 16.67
CA ARG A 2 -43.15 -57.99 17.02
C ARG A 2 -41.67 -58.07 17.33
N LEU A 3 -40.86 -57.41 16.50
CA LEU A 3 -39.41 -57.39 16.62
C LEU A 3 -39.04 -56.46 17.79
N ASN A 4 -38.75 -57.03 18.96
CA ASN A 4 -38.31 -56.28 20.15
C ASN A 4 -36.82 -55.95 20.01
N TRP A 5 -36.51 -54.72 19.61
CA TRP A 5 -35.13 -54.23 19.60
C TRP A 5 -34.71 -53.90 21.03
N PRO A 6 -33.56 -54.40 21.51
CA PRO A 6 -33.08 -54.04 22.83
C PRO A 6 -32.79 -52.54 22.95
N PRO A 7 -33.08 -51.92 24.11
CA PRO A 7 -33.01 -50.46 24.28
C PRO A 7 -31.60 -49.89 24.08
N TYR A 8 -30.54 -50.69 24.26
CA TYR A 8 -29.16 -50.26 24.02
C TYR A 8 -28.81 -50.02 22.55
N LEU A 9 -29.51 -50.66 21.59
CA LEU A 9 -29.33 -50.37 20.17
C LEU A 9 -29.81 -48.96 19.81
N LEU A 10 -30.84 -48.45 20.50
CA LEU A 10 -31.34 -47.09 20.30
C LEU A 10 -30.30 -46.05 20.76
N TYR A 11 -29.63 -46.29 21.88
CA TYR A 11 -28.58 -45.40 22.39
C TYR A 11 -27.33 -45.40 21.50
N ILE A 12 -26.96 -46.55 20.93
CA ILE A 12 -25.85 -46.64 19.95
C ILE A 12 -26.23 -45.87 18.67
N LEU A 13 -27.48 -45.97 18.21
CA LEU A 13 -27.96 -45.25 17.04
C LEU A 13 -27.97 -43.72 17.27
N ILE A 14 -28.40 -43.28 18.46
CA ILE A 14 -28.38 -41.86 18.85
C ILE A 14 -26.95 -41.32 18.98
N ALA A 15 -26.02 -42.11 19.53
CA ALA A 15 -24.61 -41.74 19.64
C ALA A 15 -23.92 -41.64 18.26
N LEU A 16 -24.25 -42.54 17.32
CA LEU A 16 -23.79 -42.46 15.92
C LEU A 16 -24.42 -41.27 15.17
N LEU A 17 -25.67 -40.92 15.47
CA LEU A 17 -26.34 -39.76 14.88
C LEU A 17 -25.73 -38.42 15.37
N LEU A 18 -25.28 -38.36 16.62
CA LEU A 18 -24.62 -37.17 17.20
C LEU A 18 -23.23 -36.91 16.60
N LEU A 19 -22.51 -37.95 16.18
CA LEU A 19 -21.23 -37.81 15.45
C LEU A 19 -21.42 -37.33 13.99
N ALA A 20 -22.60 -37.55 13.40
CA ALA A 20 -22.93 -37.08 12.05
C ALA A 20 -23.47 -35.64 12.00
N LEU A 21 -23.79 -35.03 13.16
CA LEU A 21 -24.32 -33.66 13.27
C LEU A 21 -23.24 -32.59 13.42
N PHE A 22 -21.98 -32.98 13.55
CA PHE A 22 -20.85 -32.07 13.40
C PHE A 22 -20.29 -32.25 11.99
N PRO A 23 -20.72 -31.47 10.98
CA PRO A 23 -19.97 -31.40 9.74
C PRO A 23 -18.54 -31.03 10.15
N ALA A 24 -17.58 -31.90 9.84
CA ALA A 24 -16.18 -31.57 9.96
C ALA A 24 -16.00 -30.27 9.17
N CYS A 25 -15.85 -29.15 9.88
CA CYS A 25 -15.50 -27.87 9.28
C CYS A 25 -14.04 -28.04 8.85
N ALA A 26 -13.84 -28.66 7.69
CA ALA A 26 -12.56 -28.62 7.03
C ALA A 26 -12.32 -27.14 6.73
N PRO A 27 -11.22 -26.54 7.22
CA PRO A 27 -10.86 -25.20 6.80
C PRO A 27 -10.76 -25.25 5.27
N THR A 28 -11.52 -24.41 4.58
CA THR A 28 -11.40 -24.25 3.14
C THR A 28 -10.00 -23.70 2.88
N GLU A 29 -9.03 -24.56 2.60
CA GLU A 29 -7.72 -24.13 2.13
C GLU A 29 -7.94 -23.50 0.76
N VAL A 30 -8.00 -22.17 0.73
CA VAL A 30 -8.13 -21.43 -0.52
C VAL A 30 -6.80 -21.58 -1.26
N VAL A 31 -6.82 -22.40 -2.30
CA VAL A 31 -5.65 -22.67 -3.13
C VAL A 31 -5.24 -21.39 -3.86
N PRO A 32 -3.95 -21.00 -3.84
CA PRO A 32 -3.48 -19.83 -4.58
C PRO A 32 -3.62 -20.07 -6.09
N ALA A 33 -4.25 -19.14 -6.81
CA ALA A 33 -4.41 -19.23 -8.26
C ALA A 33 -3.08 -18.98 -9.01
N VAL A 34 -2.19 -18.21 -8.40
CA VAL A 34 -0.83 -17.94 -8.89
C VAL A 34 0.16 -18.79 -8.12
N SER A 35 0.94 -19.59 -8.82
CA SER A 35 2.00 -20.42 -8.21
C SER A 35 3.19 -19.57 -7.77
N LEU A 36 4.02 -20.11 -6.86
CA LEU A 36 5.29 -19.49 -6.46
C LEU A 36 6.19 -19.19 -7.68
N GLU A 37 6.30 -20.12 -8.63
CA GLU A 37 7.10 -19.93 -9.85
C GLU A 37 6.57 -18.77 -10.71
N GLN A 38 5.25 -18.67 -10.85
CA GLN A 38 4.63 -17.56 -11.57
C GLN A 38 4.87 -16.23 -10.85
N ALA A 39 4.75 -16.19 -9.52
CA ALA A 39 5.05 -15.00 -8.72
C ALA A 39 6.52 -14.54 -8.88
N ILE A 40 7.47 -15.48 -8.82
CA ILE A 40 8.90 -15.22 -9.05
C ILE A 40 9.12 -14.67 -10.47
N ARG A 41 8.47 -15.27 -11.47
CA ARG A 41 8.58 -14.84 -12.87
C ARG A 41 8.04 -13.41 -13.05
N THR A 42 6.89 -13.10 -12.48
CA THR A 42 6.30 -11.76 -12.54
C THR A 42 7.24 -10.70 -11.99
N VAL A 43 7.87 -10.95 -10.83
CA VAL A 43 8.86 -10.03 -10.26
C VAL A 43 10.07 -9.87 -11.18
N LYS A 44 10.69 -10.98 -11.61
CA LYS A 44 11.91 -10.93 -12.43
C LYS A 44 11.73 -10.28 -13.81
N VAL A 45 10.55 -10.39 -14.41
CA VAL A 45 10.24 -9.79 -15.71
C VAL A 45 10.04 -8.28 -15.60
N ASN A 46 9.49 -7.80 -14.48
CA ASN A 46 9.08 -6.40 -14.33
C ASN A 46 10.06 -5.54 -13.53
N LEU A 47 10.86 -6.16 -12.66
CA LEU A 47 11.73 -5.48 -11.70
C LEU A 47 13.17 -5.99 -11.81
N THR A 48 14.12 -5.09 -11.57
CA THR A 48 15.55 -5.44 -11.57
C THR A 48 15.96 -5.85 -10.16
N ILE A 49 16.35 -7.12 -9.99
CA ILE A 49 16.90 -7.63 -8.74
C ILE A 49 18.42 -7.34 -8.75
N PRO A 50 18.98 -6.74 -7.69
CA PRO A 50 20.43 -6.52 -7.59
C PRO A 50 21.20 -7.85 -7.73
N LYS A 51 22.28 -7.84 -8.51
CA LYS A 51 23.04 -9.06 -8.88
C LYS A 51 23.69 -9.72 -7.66
N GLU A 52 24.02 -8.92 -6.67
CA GLU A 52 24.57 -9.33 -5.38
C GLU A 52 23.56 -10.13 -4.54
N CYS A 53 22.24 -9.95 -4.76
CA CYS A 53 21.20 -10.60 -3.98
C CYS A 53 20.91 -12.03 -4.50
N THR A 54 21.79 -12.98 -4.18
CA THR A 54 21.73 -14.36 -4.70
C THR A 54 20.97 -15.33 -3.79
N ARG A 55 20.89 -15.08 -2.48
CA ARG A 55 20.22 -15.97 -1.52
C ARG A 55 18.71 -15.71 -1.51
N PHE A 56 17.96 -16.64 -2.08
CA PHE A 56 16.50 -16.57 -2.21
C PHE A 56 15.77 -17.32 -1.09
N THR A 57 14.69 -16.71 -0.60
CA THR A 57 13.72 -17.32 0.32
C THR A 57 12.31 -16.85 -0.05
N SER A 58 11.31 -17.70 0.21
CA SER A 58 9.90 -17.36 -0.02
C SER A 58 9.00 -17.85 1.11
N SER A 59 7.89 -17.16 1.33
CA SER A 59 6.81 -17.63 2.20
C SER A 59 5.45 -17.31 1.58
N TYR A 60 4.43 -18.04 2.06
CA TYR A 60 3.03 -17.83 1.71
C TYR A 60 2.25 -17.47 2.96
N THR A 61 1.45 -16.41 2.86
CA THR A 61 0.51 -16.01 3.92
C THR A 61 -0.89 -16.03 3.35
N SER A 62 -1.81 -16.68 4.05
CA SER A 62 -3.24 -16.71 3.74
C SER A 62 -4.03 -16.32 4.98
N GLU A 63 -4.42 -15.05 5.05
CA GLU A 63 -5.38 -14.51 6.02
C GLU A 63 -6.68 -14.16 5.29
N GLN A 64 -7.80 -14.03 6.02
CA GLN A 64 -9.18 -14.03 5.50
C GLN A 64 -9.38 -13.30 4.15
N ASP A 65 -8.74 -12.13 3.95
CA ASP A 65 -8.84 -11.34 2.71
C ASP A 65 -7.50 -11.12 1.98
N ARG A 66 -6.41 -11.75 2.46
CA ARG A 66 -5.05 -11.52 1.97
C ARG A 66 -4.29 -12.82 1.76
N GLN A 67 -4.10 -13.15 0.49
CA GLN A 67 -3.24 -14.26 0.06
C GLN A 67 -2.04 -13.71 -0.70
N VAL A 68 -0.85 -13.89 -0.15
CA VAL A 68 0.37 -13.21 -0.63
C VAL A 68 1.56 -14.15 -0.63
N TRP A 69 2.28 -14.15 -1.76
CA TRP A 69 3.63 -14.65 -1.85
C TRP A 69 4.60 -13.56 -1.42
N SER A 70 5.38 -13.81 -0.37
CA SER A 70 6.50 -12.95 0.02
C SER A 70 7.80 -13.54 -0.52
N LEU A 71 8.50 -12.77 -1.33
CA LEU A 71 9.71 -13.18 -2.03
C LEU A 71 10.88 -12.29 -1.57
N LYS A 72 11.97 -12.91 -1.14
CA LYS A 72 13.12 -12.20 -0.59
C LYS A 72 14.42 -12.73 -1.17
N TRP A 73 15.25 -11.81 -1.66
CA TRP A 73 16.61 -12.05 -2.12
C TRP A 73 17.57 -11.25 -1.25
N ASN A 74 18.64 -11.87 -0.76
CA ASN A 74 19.64 -11.21 0.07
C ASN A 74 21.03 -11.39 -0.51
N ALA A 75 21.88 -10.38 -0.32
CA ALA A 75 23.31 -10.51 -0.53
C ALA A 75 23.90 -11.35 0.62
N PRO A 76 24.60 -12.46 0.33
CA PRO A 76 25.18 -13.30 1.38
C PRO A 76 26.44 -12.70 2.00
N GLU A 77 27.13 -11.81 1.27
CA GLU A 77 28.39 -11.20 1.68
C GLU A 77 28.17 -9.78 2.21
N GLU A 78 29.06 -9.36 3.12
CA GLU A 78 29.14 -7.97 3.60
C GLU A 78 29.47 -7.01 2.45
N PRO A 79 28.89 -5.79 2.40
CA PRO A 79 28.11 -5.15 3.48
C PRO A 79 26.62 -5.58 3.54
N GLY A 80 26.23 -6.58 2.74
CA GLY A 80 24.87 -7.08 2.65
C GLY A 80 23.98 -6.28 1.70
N GLY A 81 22.67 -6.49 1.82
CA GLY A 81 21.65 -5.92 0.94
C GLY A 81 20.47 -6.86 0.81
N SER A 82 19.30 -6.32 0.49
CA SER A 82 18.10 -7.13 0.25
C SER A 82 17.18 -6.54 -0.80
N PHE A 83 16.49 -7.42 -1.51
CA PHE A 83 15.37 -7.11 -2.37
C PHE A 83 14.19 -7.93 -1.88
N ASN A 84 13.07 -7.27 -1.59
CA ASN A 84 11.85 -7.91 -1.13
C ASN A 84 10.71 -7.53 -2.07
N ALA A 85 9.83 -8.48 -2.37
CA ALA A 85 8.62 -8.24 -3.13
C ALA A 85 7.47 -9.06 -2.58
N GLN A 86 6.26 -8.52 -2.66
CA GLN A 86 5.02 -9.21 -2.34
C GLN A 86 4.15 -9.27 -3.59
N VAL A 87 3.62 -10.46 -3.86
CA VAL A 87 2.74 -10.72 -5.01
C VAL A 87 1.42 -11.27 -4.50
N ASP A 88 0.32 -10.70 -4.96
CA ASP A 88 -1.02 -11.21 -4.69
C ASP A 88 -1.19 -12.61 -5.32
N ALA A 89 -1.47 -13.61 -4.49
CA ALA A 89 -1.49 -15.01 -4.91
C ALA A 89 -2.73 -15.38 -5.73
N GLN A 90 -3.69 -14.47 -5.91
CA GLN A 90 -4.89 -14.69 -6.71
C GLN A 90 -4.82 -13.98 -8.07
N THR A 91 -4.25 -12.78 -8.09
CA THR A 91 -4.21 -11.92 -9.29
C THR A 91 -2.85 -11.89 -9.97
N GLY A 92 -1.77 -12.16 -9.23
CA GLY A 92 -0.40 -12.02 -9.69
C GLY A 92 0.11 -10.59 -9.68
N ASP A 93 -0.68 -9.64 -9.16
CA ASP A 93 -0.25 -8.25 -9.01
C ASP A 93 0.91 -8.15 -8.02
N ILE A 94 1.95 -7.40 -8.39
CA ILE A 94 2.95 -6.98 -7.42
C ILE A 94 2.28 -5.94 -6.51
N LEU A 95 2.23 -6.25 -5.21
CA LEU A 95 1.63 -5.42 -4.17
C LEU A 95 2.66 -4.48 -3.55
N ASN A 96 3.85 -4.99 -3.32
CA ASN A 96 4.93 -4.24 -2.69
C ASN A 96 6.27 -4.68 -3.27
N MET A 97 7.21 -3.75 -3.40
CA MET A 97 8.63 -4.05 -3.59
C MET A 97 9.46 -3.03 -2.82
N ASN A 98 10.55 -3.48 -2.22
CA ASN A 98 11.59 -2.60 -1.72
C ASN A 98 12.98 -3.20 -1.90
N THR A 99 13.94 -2.34 -2.23
CA THR A 99 15.36 -2.66 -2.24
C THR A 99 16.05 -1.89 -1.13
N TRP A 100 16.82 -2.59 -0.32
CA TRP A 100 17.68 -1.98 0.69
C TRP A 100 19.13 -2.35 0.41
N LYS A 101 20.01 -1.34 0.44
CA LYS A 101 21.45 -1.51 0.42
C LYS A 101 22.04 -0.71 1.58
N PRO A 102 23.08 -1.22 2.25
CA PRO A 102 23.85 -0.43 3.20
C PRO A 102 24.42 0.79 2.46
N GLU A 103 24.18 1.98 2.99
CA GLU A 103 24.84 3.17 2.49
C GLU A 103 26.30 3.12 2.95
N LYS A 104 27.24 3.10 2.00
CA LYS A 104 28.64 3.41 2.33
C LYS A 104 28.65 4.81 2.92
N ARG A 105 29.31 4.99 4.09
CA ARG A 105 29.46 6.29 4.73
C ARG A 105 29.76 7.31 3.63
N PRO A 106 28.86 8.27 3.37
CA PRO A 106 29.05 9.20 2.29
C PRO A 106 30.33 9.98 2.56
N GLU A 107 31.19 10.07 1.55
CA GLU A 107 32.30 11.03 1.57
C GLU A 107 31.70 12.42 1.79
N PRO A 108 32.27 13.27 2.66
CA PRO A 108 31.74 14.60 2.91
C PRO A 108 31.60 15.38 1.59
N GLY A 109 30.37 15.79 1.24
CA GLY A 109 30.13 16.55 0.02
C GLY A 109 28.67 16.57 -0.44
N LEU A 110 28.31 17.60 -1.19
CA LEU A 110 26.98 17.75 -1.80
C LEU A 110 26.81 16.69 -2.89
N ARG A 111 25.83 15.78 -2.75
CA ARG A 111 25.48 14.82 -3.81
C ARG A 111 24.23 15.31 -4.54
N ILE A 112 24.45 15.80 -5.76
CA ILE A 112 23.36 16.13 -6.67
C ILE A 112 22.87 14.82 -7.31
N PRO A 113 21.54 14.59 -7.40
CA PRO A 113 20.99 13.44 -8.12
C PRO A 113 21.54 13.38 -9.55
N ALA A 114 22.07 12.22 -9.95
CA ALA A 114 22.53 11.98 -11.31
C ALA A 114 21.36 11.86 -12.30
N VAL A 115 20.18 11.49 -11.79
CA VAL A 115 18.94 11.38 -12.56
C VAL A 115 18.02 12.55 -12.22
N SER A 116 17.50 13.24 -13.23
CA SER A 116 16.54 14.32 -13.04
C SER A 116 15.18 13.79 -12.57
N GLU A 117 14.41 14.63 -11.88
CA GLU A 117 13.05 14.30 -11.44
C GLU A 117 12.17 13.89 -12.64
N ALA A 118 12.25 14.61 -13.76
CA ALA A 118 11.48 14.29 -14.96
C ALA A 118 11.82 12.89 -15.51
N LYS A 119 13.11 12.50 -15.49
CA LYS A 119 13.52 11.18 -15.92
C LYS A 119 13.08 10.09 -14.93
N ALA A 120 13.20 10.35 -13.63
CA ALA A 120 12.72 9.46 -12.59
C ALA A 120 11.19 9.28 -12.67
N ARG A 121 10.45 10.34 -12.98
CA ARG A 121 9.00 10.31 -13.21
C ARG A 121 8.64 9.44 -14.40
N GLN A 122 9.38 9.55 -15.51
CA GLN A 122 9.19 8.68 -16.67
C GLN A 122 9.38 7.20 -16.31
N VAL A 123 10.41 6.86 -15.53
CA VAL A 123 10.65 5.48 -15.07
C VAL A 123 9.45 4.96 -14.25
N ALA A 124 8.91 5.79 -13.36
CA ALA A 124 7.76 5.42 -12.55
C ALA A 124 6.49 5.24 -13.41
N ASP A 125 6.21 6.16 -14.34
CA ASP A 125 5.06 6.07 -15.26
C ASP A 125 5.15 4.80 -16.14
N GLU A 126 6.33 4.47 -16.64
CA GLU A 126 6.56 3.25 -17.43
C GLU A 126 6.36 1.98 -16.60
N LEU A 127 6.78 1.97 -15.34
CA LEU A 127 6.52 0.87 -14.42
C LEU A 127 5.00 0.66 -14.24
N LEU A 128 4.24 1.73 -14.00
CA LEU A 128 2.78 1.63 -13.85
C LEU A 128 2.09 1.12 -15.11
N ARG A 129 2.54 1.53 -16.30
CA ARG A 129 1.99 1.02 -17.57
C ARG A 129 2.18 -0.48 -17.72
N ARG A 130 3.32 -1.01 -17.25
CA ARG A 130 3.60 -2.45 -17.28
C ARG A 130 2.80 -3.22 -16.23
N LEU A 131 2.77 -2.72 -14.99
CA LEU A 131 2.18 -3.44 -13.86
C LEU A 131 0.66 -3.32 -13.80
N LEU A 132 0.11 -2.16 -14.15
CA LEU A 132 -1.30 -1.82 -13.88
C LEU A 132 -2.05 -1.28 -15.11
N PRO A 133 -1.91 -1.89 -16.31
CA PRO A 133 -2.49 -1.35 -17.54
C PRO A 133 -4.01 -1.14 -17.44
N LYS A 134 -4.71 -2.04 -16.73
CA LYS A 134 -6.17 -1.98 -16.54
C LYS A 134 -6.62 -0.95 -15.51
N ARG A 135 -5.75 -0.57 -14.56
CA ARG A 135 -6.08 0.38 -13.47
C ARG A 135 -5.58 1.79 -13.74
N LEU A 136 -4.65 1.96 -14.68
CA LEU A 136 -4.05 3.25 -15.03
C LEU A 136 -5.09 4.35 -15.34
N PRO A 137 -6.22 4.09 -16.05
CA PRO A 137 -7.24 5.11 -16.28
C PRO A 137 -7.91 5.64 -15.00
N ASN A 138 -7.87 4.86 -13.92
CA ASN A 138 -8.44 5.21 -12.62
C ASN A 138 -7.39 5.81 -11.68
N LEU A 139 -6.16 6.07 -12.14
CA LEU A 139 -5.11 6.67 -11.32
C LEU A 139 -4.92 8.14 -11.69
N GLN A 140 -5.01 9.00 -10.68
CA GLN A 140 -4.70 10.42 -10.79
C GLN A 140 -3.39 10.71 -10.05
N PRO A 141 -2.38 11.31 -10.70
CA PRO A 141 -1.16 11.72 -10.02
C PRO A 141 -1.47 12.77 -8.95
N ILE A 142 -0.81 12.64 -7.80
CA ILE A 142 -0.81 13.63 -6.73
C ILE A 142 0.35 14.59 -7.01
N SER A 143 0.11 15.90 -6.95
CA SER A 143 1.19 16.87 -7.12
C SER A 143 2.21 16.70 -6.00
N THR A 144 3.48 16.66 -6.38
CA THR A 144 4.64 16.58 -5.49
C THR A 144 5.41 17.90 -5.49
N GLU A 145 4.74 19.02 -5.78
CA GLU A 145 5.33 20.37 -5.85
C GLU A 145 6.17 20.76 -4.61
N ASP A 146 5.96 20.10 -3.47
CA ASP A 146 6.71 20.28 -2.22
C ASP A 146 7.72 19.17 -1.90
N GLN A 147 8.07 18.29 -2.85
CA GLN A 147 9.15 17.31 -2.61
C GLN A 147 10.49 18.00 -2.51
N LEU A 148 10.92 18.18 -1.27
CA LEU A 148 12.26 18.59 -0.96
C LEU A 148 13.22 17.52 -1.44
N ILE A 149 14.14 17.93 -2.32
CA ILE A 149 15.36 17.19 -2.60
C ILE A 149 16.30 17.51 -1.43
N PRO A 150 16.52 16.57 -0.49
CA PRO A 150 17.42 16.80 0.60
C PRO A 150 18.83 16.93 0.04
N LEU A 151 19.48 18.04 0.37
CA LEU A 151 20.89 18.26 0.11
C LEU A 151 21.70 17.77 1.32
N TYR A 152 21.63 16.48 1.63
CA TYR A 152 22.46 15.86 2.68
C TYR A 152 23.26 14.68 2.15
N ASP A 153 24.15 14.19 2.99
CA ASP A 153 25.04 13.07 2.76
C ASP A 153 24.25 11.74 2.76
N GLY A 154 23.75 11.30 1.60
CA GLY A 154 22.99 10.06 1.52
C GLY A 154 22.48 9.73 0.12
N SER A 155 21.79 8.60 -0.03
CA SER A 155 21.07 8.30 -1.27
C SER A 155 19.71 9.02 -1.28
N PHE A 156 19.43 9.74 -2.37
CA PHE A 156 18.15 10.42 -2.56
C PHE A 156 17.18 9.56 -3.37
N THR A 157 15.90 9.55 -3.00
CA THR A 157 14.84 8.83 -3.71
C THR A 157 13.66 9.76 -4.00
N TYR A 158 13.36 9.96 -5.29
CA TYR A 158 12.14 10.62 -5.75
C TYR A 158 10.93 9.74 -5.44
N THR A 159 9.85 10.30 -4.88
CA THR A 159 8.67 9.51 -4.47
C THR A 159 7.43 9.95 -5.24
N PHE A 160 7.03 9.24 -6.28
CA PHE A 160 5.83 9.61 -7.02
C PHE A 160 4.60 8.91 -6.46
N ARG A 161 3.47 9.63 -6.38
CA ARG A 161 2.21 9.12 -5.82
C ARG A 161 1.06 9.30 -6.80
N TRP A 162 0.20 8.30 -6.88
CA TRP A 162 -1.06 8.33 -7.59
C TRP A 162 -2.16 7.88 -6.64
N GLN A 163 -3.29 8.58 -6.65
CA GLN A 163 -4.50 8.18 -5.94
C GLN A 163 -5.52 7.62 -6.93
N ARG A 164 -6.29 6.64 -6.47
CA ARG A 164 -7.40 6.07 -7.23
C ARG A 164 -8.53 7.09 -7.33
N LYS A 165 -9.11 7.21 -8.51
CA LYS A 165 -10.30 8.01 -8.81
C LYS A 165 -11.30 7.15 -9.54
N VAL A 166 -12.52 7.05 -9.01
CA VAL A 166 -13.61 6.26 -9.58
C VAL A 166 -14.84 7.16 -9.65
N ASN A 167 -15.49 7.20 -10.83
CA ASN A 167 -16.69 8.03 -11.05
C ASN A 167 -16.51 9.51 -10.64
N GLY A 168 -15.32 10.06 -10.84
CA GLY A 168 -15.00 11.45 -10.47
C GLY A 168 -14.64 11.66 -9.00
N VAL A 169 -14.80 10.65 -8.13
CA VAL A 169 -14.53 10.72 -6.70
C VAL A 169 -13.15 10.15 -6.38
N LEU A 170 -12.37 10.88 -5.59
CA LEU A 170 -11.04 10.45 -5.13
C LEU A 170 -11.17 9.42 -4.01
N PHE A 171 -10.27 8.44 -4.00
CA PHE A 171 -10.12 7.47 -2.92
C PHE A 171 -8.70 7.58 -2.37
N PRO A 172 -8.43 8.50 -1.42
CA PRO A 172 -7.07 8.83 -0.97
C PRO A 172 -6.29 7.65 -0.38
N GLY A 173 -6.97 6.70 0.26
CA GLY A 173 -6.37 5.46 0.80
C GLY A 173 -6.14 4.35 -0.24
N ASN A 174 -6.42 4.60 -1.52
CA ASN A 174 -6.17 3.67 -2.61
C ASN A 174 -5.30 4.35 -3.66
N GLY A 175 -4.29 3.64 -4.15
CA GLY A 175 -3.35 4.26 -5.07
C GLY A 175 -2.07 3.48 -5.20
N VAL A 176 -1.06 4.18 -5.74
CA VAL A 176 0.27 3.63 -5.94
C VAL A 176 1.30 4.66 -5.50
N THR A 177 2.34 4.18 -4.84
CA THR A 177 3.55 4.97 -4.56
C THR A 177 4.75 4.29 -5.19
N VAL A 178 5.60 5.05 -5.88
CA VAL A 178 6.83 4.55 -6.52
C VAL A 178 8.02 5.41 -6.09
N GLY A 179 9.02 4.77 -5.51
CA GLY A 179 10.31 5.39 -5.19
C GLY A 179 11.34 5.09 -6.27
N VAL A 180 11.96 6.12 -6.85
CA VAL A 180 13.03 6.01 -7.85
C VAL A 180 14.29 6.69 -7.34
N ARG A 181 15.41 5.96 -7.33
CA ARG A 181 16.66 6.52 -6.82
C ARG A 181 17.21 7.60 -7.74
N GLY A 182 17.70 8.69 -7.14
CA GLY A 182 18.36 9.77 -7.85
C GLY A 182 19.79 9.45 -8.28
N ASP A 183 20.43 8.42 -7.73
CA ASP A 183 21.80 8.03 -8.07
C ASP A 183 21.89 7.31 -9.42
N ASP A 184 20.92 6.45 -9.73
CA ASP A 184 20.95 5.63 -10.95
C ASP A 184 19.60 5.41 -11.63
N GLY A 185 18.52 5.99 -11.10
CA GLY A 185 17.20 5.92 -11.71
C GLY A 185 16.51 4.57 -11.55
N GLN A 186 17.06 3.64 -10.75
CA GLN A 186 16.39 2.37 -10.48
C GLN A 186 15.23 2.55 -9.50
N VAL A 187 14.19 1.74 -9.67
CA VAL A 187 13.06 1.70 -8.74
C VAL A 187 13.55 1.09 -7.42
N ALA A 188 13.52 1.87 -6.35
CA ALA A 188 13.89 1.44 -5.01
C ALA A 188 12.69 0.93 -4.20
N SER A 189 11.50 1.46 -4.46
CA SER A 189 10.28 1.03 -3.77
C SER A 189 9.04 1.14 -4.64
N TYR A 190 8.06 0.30 -4.34
CA TYR A 190 6.75 0.29 -4.95
C TYR A 190 5.73 -0.18 -3.90
N ASN A 191 4.59 0.49 -3.81
CA ASN A 191 3.47 0.05 -2.98
C ASN A 191 2.15 0.29 -3.70
N LEU A 192 1.31 -0.74 -3.75
CA LEU A 192 -0.04 -0.70 -4.30
C LEU A 192 -1.04 -0.93 -3.17
N ASP A 193 -1.83 0.10 -2.86
CA ASP A 193 -2.95 0.01 -1.95
C ASP A 193 -4.24 -0.02 -2.77
N TRP A 194 -4.95 -1.15 -2.75
CA TRP A 194 -6.10 -1.34 -3.61
C TRP A 194 -7.21 -2.15 -2.95
N THR A 195 -8.33 -1.49 -2.68
CA THR A 195 -9.55 -2.13 -2.21
C THR A 195 -10.21 -2.91 -3.35
N LYS A 196 -10.45 -4.20 -3.12
CA LYS A 196 -11.06 -5.13 -4.08
C LYS A 196 -12.59 -5.06 -4.08
N ASP A 197 -13.19 -4.54 -3.01
CA ASP A 197 -14.64 -4.43 -2.87
C ASP A 197 -15.28 -3.52 -3.89
N SER A 198 -16.58 -3.76 -4.13
CA SER A 198 -17.41 -2.87 -4.94
C SER A 198 -17.53 -1.51 -4.26
N LEU A 199 -17.26 -0.44 -5.00
CA LEU A 199 -17.45 0.92 -4.52
C LEU A 199 -18.89 1.37 -4.78
N PRO A 200 -19.56 2.01 -3.81
CA PRO A 200 -20.91 2.52 -3.99
C PRO A 200 -20.95 3.64 -5.04
N ALA A 201 -22.10 3.78 -5.71
CA ALA A 201 -22.32 4.85 -6.68
C ALA A 201 -22.44 6.22 -5.99
N ALA A 202 -21.89 7.26 -6.62
CA ALA A 202 -21.98 8.63 -6.11
C ALA A 202 -23.37 9.29 -6.30
N ALA A 203 -24.27 8.66 -7.07
CA ALA A 203 -25.56 9.23 -7.47
C ALA A 203 -26.53 9.52 -6.30
N GLY A 204 -26.29 8.96 -5.11
CA GLY A 204 -27.07 9.24 -3.90
C GLY A 204 -26.38 10.17 -2.89
N ALA A 205 -25.20 10.70 -3.21
CA ALA A 205 -24.47 11.56 -2.29
C ALA A 205 -25.17 12.91 -2.09
N ILE A 206 -25.14 13.43 -0.87
CA ILE A 206 -25.58 14.80 -0.59
C ILE A 206 -24.67 15.81 -1.30
N SER A 207 -25.21 16.99 -1.63
CA SER A 207 -24.40 18.05 -2.23
C SER A 207 -23.35 18.57 -1.23
N PRO A 208 -22.22 19.13 -1.72
CA PRO A 208 -21.23 19.78 -0.85
C PRO A 208 -21.82 20.84 0.08
N ALA A 209 -22.85 21.58 -0.38
CA ALA A 209 -23.56 22.57 0.43
C ALA A 209 -24.32 21.92 1.59
N LYS A 210 -25.04 20.81 1.34
CA LYS A 210 -25.73 20.06 2.40
C LYS A 210 -24.74 19.44 3.39
N ALA A 211 -23.60 18.94 2.92
CA ALA A 211 -22.55 18.43 3.80
C ALA A 211 -21.99 19.51 4.72
N ARG A 212 -21.70 20.71 4.19
CA ARG A 212 -21.24 21.86 4.99
C ARG A 212 -22.25 22.26 6.06
N GLN A 213 -23.53 22.36 5.68
CA GLN A 213 -24.62 22.67 6.62
C GLN A 213 -24.74 21.61 7.75
N ALA A 214 -24.49 20.34 7.45
CA ALA A 214 -24.51 19.29 8.46
C ALA A 214 -23.40 19.50 9.52
N PHE A 215 -22.17 19.81 9.08
CA PHE A 215 -21.07 20.14 9.99
C PHE A 215 -21.34 21.39 10.83
N GLU A 216 -21.92 22.43 10.21
CA GLU A 216 -22.34 23.66 10.92
C GLU A 216 -23.37 23.36 12.01
N ARG A 217 -24.44 22.62 11.67
CA ARG A 217 -25.51 22.26 12.62
C ARG A 217 -25.03 21.35 13.75
N ALA A 218 -24.03 20.51 13.48
CA ALA A 218 -23.40 19.66 14.49
C ALA A 218 -22.42 20.43 15.39
N GLY A 219 -22.20 21.73 15.17
CA GLY A 219 -21.24 22.53 15.93
C GLY A 219 -19.78 22.12 15.71
N MET A 220 -19.49 21.45 14.58
CA MET A 220 -18.15 20.91 14.30
C MET A 220 -17.22 21.92 13.62
N LEU A 221 -17.68 23.15 13.34
CA LEU A 221 -16.85 24.21 12.78
C LEU A 221 -16.44 25.18 13.87
N GLU A 222 -15.16 25.17 14.20
CA GLU A 222 -14.58 26.07 15.19
C GLU A 222 -13.61 27.06 14.55
N LEU A 223 -13.73 28.32 14.95
CA LEU A 223 -12.79 29.36 14.56
C LEU A 223 -11.50 29.20 15.36
N GLN A 224 -10.38 28.95 14.67
CA GLN A 224 -9.10 28.68 15.29
C GLN A 224 -8.00 29.51 14.63
N TYR A 225 -7.03 29.94 15.42
CA TYR A 225 -5.76 30.43 14.89
C TYR A 225 -4.98 29.23 14.36
N PHE A 226 -4.54 29.33 13.11
CA PHE A 226 -3.77 28.30 12.43
C PHE A 226 -2.47 28.89 11.93
N LEU A 227 -1.38 28.19 12.27
CA LEU A 227 -0.07 28.47 11.71
C LEU A 227 0.20 27.39 10.66
N SER A 228 0.24 27.77 9.39
CA SER A 228 0.54 26.82 8.32
C SER A 228 1.91 26.17 8.57
N PRO A 229 2.01 24.83 8.59
CA PRO A 229 3.29 24.15 8.62
C PRO A 229 4.09 24.52 7.36
N SER A 230 5.32 25.02 7.53
CA SER A 230 6.22 25.17 6.38
C SER A 230 6.75 23.78 6.03
N PRO A 231 6.61 23.31 4.78
CA PRO A 231 7.23 22.06 4.36
C PRO A 231 8.76 22.15 4.32
N ARG A 232 9.35 23.36 4.32
CA ARG A 232 10.80 23.61 4.14
C ARG A 232 11.54 23.77 5.47
N PRO A 233 12.84 23.36 5.57
CA PRO A 233 13.69 23.80 6.67
C PRO A 233 13.66 25.33 6.71
N VAL A 234 13.24 25.86 7.85
CA VAL A 234 12.95 27.28 8.03
C VAL A 234 14.25 28.06 7.92
N THR A 235 14.43 28.84 6.86
CA THR A 235 15.43 29.92 6.87
C THR A 235 14.92 31.02 7.80
N ALA A 236 15.82 31.83 8.39
CA ALA A 236 15.41 32.94 9.27
C ALA A 236 14.44 33.94 8.58
N GLU A 237 14.50 34.03 7.24
CA GLU A 237 13.57 34.84 6.42
C GLU A 237 12.20 34.19 6.23
N ASP A 238 12.13 32.85 6.08
CA ASP A 238 10.87 32.12 5.98
C ASP A 238 10.10 32.12 7.31
N GLU A 239 10.83 32.18 8.42
CA GLU A 239 10.27 32.30 9.76
C GLU A 239 9.48 33.60 9.94
N GLN A 240 10.00 34.69 9.37
CA GLN A 240 9.35 36.01 9.31
C GLN A 240 8.12 36.07 8.40
N LYS A 241 7.94 35.11 7.48
CA LYS A 241 6.77 35.03 6.59
C LYS A 241 5.67 34.10 7.08
N ARG A 242 5.85 33.38 8.19
CA ARG A 242 4.79 32.55 8.78
C ARG A 242 3.65 33.44 9.28
N ARG A 243 2.55 33.47 8.53
CA ARG A 243 1.36 34.23 8.90
C ARG A 243 0.43 33.32 9.68
N VAL A 244 0.13 33.71 10.93
CA VAL A 244 -1.02 33.16 11.65
C VAL A 244 -2.27 33.58 10.90
N GLN A 245 -3.10 32.60 10.57
CA GLN A 245 -4.37 32.81 9.88
C GLN A 245 -5.51 32.45 10.82
N LEU A 246 -6.61 33.19 10.72
CA LEU A 246 -7.86 32.85 11.38
C LEU A 246 -8.68 32.00 10.41
N VAL A 247 -8.92 30.74 10.76
CA VAL A 247 -9.58 29.76 9.88
C VAL A 247 -10.65 28.98 10.63
N TYR A 248 -11.66 28.49 9.93
CA TYR A 248 -12.58 27.49 10.48
C TYR A 248 -11.98 26.09 10.27
N ARG A 249 -11.86 25.31 11.36
CA ARG A 249 -11.41 23.91 11.32
C ARG A 249 -12.54 22.98 11.75
N LEU A 250 -12.53 21.78 11.18
CA LEU A 250 -13.37 20.69 11.65
C LEU A 250 -12.82 20.21 13.00
N TYR A 251 -13.63 20.33 14.05
CA TYR A 251 -13.32 19.87 15.40
C TYR A 251 -14.47 19.01 15.92
N HIS A 252 -14.13 17.95 16.64
CA HIS A 252 -15.09 17.08 17.32
C HIS A 252 -14.42 16.53 18.58
N LEU A 253 -15.17 16.34 19.65
CA LEU A 253 -14.64 15.88 20.96
C LEU A 253 -13.95 14.52 20.88
N SER A 254 -14.29 13.68 19.90
CA SER A 254 -13.62 12.39 19.65
C SER A 254 -12.27 12.52 18.93
N GLY A 255 -11.82 13.72 18.56
CA GLY A 255 -10.62 13.92 17.75
C GLY A 255 -10.76 13.45 16.30
N GLY A 256 -12.00 13.31 15.80
CA GLY A 256 -12.27 12.90 14.42
C GLY A 256 -12.40 11.39 14.21
N VAL A 257 -12.44 10.60 15.28
CA VAL A 257 -12.86 9.20 15.22
C VAL A 257 -14.39 9.15 15.17
N ILE A 258 -14.95 8.59 14.09
CA ILE A 258 -16.38 8.37 13.89
C ILE A 258 -16.63 6.86 13.89
#